data_AF-A0A9E3EQ13-F1
#
_entry.id   AF-A0A9E3EQ13-F1
#
_cell.length_a   1.000
_cell.length_b   1.000
_cell.length_c   1.000
_cell.angle_alpha   90.00
_cell.angle_beta   90.00
_cell.angle_gamma   90.00
#
_symmetry.space_group_name_H-M   'P 1'
#
loop_
_entity.id
_entity.type
_entity.pdbx_description
1 polymer ?
#
loop_
_entity_poly.entity_id
_entity_poly.type
_entity_poly.pdbx_seq_one_letter_code
_entity_poly.pdbx_strand_id
1 'polypeptide(L)'
;GYNSLINRFFNDFSQSTVFHITHQYKDSNGNVPGSVTLGGTWVDTHAYPGRFISDSQLQSEVKRAMKTKHWTSSLQHAFFVFPVASEPICSDSAGSQCSGSSFCAYHDTFGNNVIYAAMPDLRCGTPTSPNNNPEAENVIDSGSHELMEAMTDPLLNAWTSNSLGEIGDPCSTSYPSPNPAYNGGDITGNGHFYMVQEEWSNAAGGCSLK
;
A
#
# COMPACT_ATOMS: atom_id res chain seq x y z
N GLY A 1 2.31 -16.96 -8.14
CA GLY A 1 1.51 -16.15 -9.09
C GLY A 1 1.19 -14.81 -8.48
N TYR A 2 0.58 -13.90 -9.24
CA TYR A 2 0.33 -12.51 -8.83
C TYR A 2 -0.39 -12.39 -7.47
N ASN A 3 -1.63 -12.88 -7.36
CA ASN A 3 -2.42 -12.83 -6.12
C ASN A 3 -1.74 -13.52 -4.93
N SER A 4 -1.12 -14.69 -5.16
CA SER A 4 -0.48 -15.44 -4.07
C SER A 4 0.73 -14.70 -3.49
N LEU A 5 1.46 -13.96 -4.32
CA LEU A 5 2.64 -13.22 -3.89
C LEU A 5 2.24 -11.97 -3.09
N ILE A 6 1.23 -11.23 -3.55
CA ILE A 6 0.65 -10.11 -2.81
C ILE A 6 0.10 -10.57 -1.45
N ASN A 7 -0.68 -11.66 -1.44
CA ASN A 7 -1.20 -12.22 -0.19
C ASN A 7 -0.08 -12.63 0.77
N ARG A 8 1.03 -13.18 0.25
CA ARG A 8 2.19 -13.55 1.06
C ARG A 8 2.84 -12.31 1.66
N PHE A 9 3.04 -11.25 0.88
CA PHE A 9 3.60 -9.99 1.35
C PHE A 9 2.82 -9.43 2.57
N PHE A 10 1.48 -9.30 2.48
CA PHE A 10 0.68 -8.79 3.61
C PHE A 10 0.72 -9.68 4.87
N ASN A 11 0.99 -10.98 4.74
CA ASN A 11 1.21 -11.86 5.89
C ASN A 11 2.62 -11.72 6.48
N ASP A 12 3.61 -11.42 5.64
CA ASP A 12 5.02 -11.31 6.02
C ASP A 12 5.42 -9.90 6.48
N PHE A 13 4.61 -8.88 6.17
CA PHE A 13 4.96 -7.47 6.28
C PHE A 13 5.47 -7.08 7.66
N SER A 14 4.79 -7.52 8.73
CA SER A 14 5.19 -7.17 10.11
C SER A 14 6.48 -7.83 10.59
N GLN A 15 7.10 -8.71 9.80
CA GLN A 15 8.43 -9.26 10.06
C GLN A 15 9.51 -8.54 9.26
N SER A 16 9.15 -7.58 8.40
CA SER A 16 10.08 -6.76 7.65
C SER A 16 10.74 -5.70 8.51
N THR A 17 11.93 -5.26 8.09
CA THR A 17 12.64 -4.17 8.77
C THR A 17 11.92 -2.83 8.59
N VAL A 18 11.32 -2.60 7.43
CA VAL A 18 10.64 -1.33 7.10
C VAL A 18 9.42 -1.10 8.00
N PHE A 19 8.66 -2.16 8.32
CA PHE A 19 7.53 -2.09 9.24
C PHE A 19 7.91 -1.49 10.60
N HIS A 20 9.12 -1.73 11.12
CA HIS A 20 9.53 -1.21 12.42
C HIS A 20 9.65 0.32 12.47
N ILE A 21 9.74 0.98 11.32
CA ILE A 21 9.71 2.44 11.25
C ILE A 21 8.37 2.98 11.79
N THR A 22 7.26 2.27 11.58
CA THR A 22 5.93 2.68 12.11
C THR A 22 5.93 2.87 13.63
N HIS A 23 6.79 2.18 14.38
CA HIS A 23 6.89 2.33 15.83
C HIS A 23 7.41 3.71 16.29
N GLN A 24 7.93 4.51 15.37
CA GLN A 24 8.34 5.90 15.63
C GLN A 24 7.14 6.87 15.61
N TYR A 25 5.98 6.42 15.13
CA TYR A 25 4.78 7.23 14.89
C TYR A 25 3.70 6.85 15.90
N LYS A 26 3.72 7.52 17.05
CA LYS A 26 2.85 7.18 18.18
C LYS A 26 1.55 7.98 18.17
N ASP A 27 0.48 7.39 18.66
CA ASP A 27 -0.74 8.13 18.99
C ASP A 27 -0.50 9.03 20.23
N SER A 28 -1.51 9.82 20.60
CA SER A 28 -1.46 10.71 21.76
C SER A 28 -1.36 9.98 23.12
N ASN A 29 -1.66 8.67 23.16
CA ASN A 29 -1.50 7.82 24.33
C ASN A 29 -0.15 7.09 24.35
N GLY A 30 0.70 7.30 23.34
CA GLY A 30 1.99 6.64 23.18
C GLY A 30 1.92 5.23 22.58
N ASN A 31 0.76 4.80 22.08
CA ASN A 31 0.63 3.53 21.36
C ASN A 31 1.25 3.66 19.98
N VAL A 32 1.83 2.56 19.50
CA VAL A 32 2.36 2.44 18.14
C VAL A 32 1.42 1.57 17.29
N PRO A 33 1.48 1.68 15.95
CA PRO A 33 0.82 0.74 15.06
C PRO A 33 1.19 -0.70 15.40
N GLY A 34 0.17 -1.57 15.45
CA GLY A 34 0.33 -2.99 15.75
C GLY A 34 0.73 -3.79 14.51
N SER A 35 0.96 -5.09 14.69
CA SER A 35 1.23 -6.00 13.56
C SER A 35 0.03 -6.12 12.61
N VAL A 36 0.31 -6.26 11.33
CA VAL A 36 -0.64 -6.48 10.24
C VAL A 36 -0.74 -7.97 9.95
N THR A 37 -1.95 -8.42 9.60
CA THR A 37 -2.20 -9.75 9.02
C THR A 37 -3.24 -9.62 7.92
N LEU A 38 -3.23 -10.54 6.96
CA LEU A 38 -4.23 -10.56 5.90
C LEU A 38 -5.59 -11.01 6.45
N GLY A 39 -6.54 -10.08 6.59
CA GLY A 39 -7.89 -10.36 7.10
C GLY A 39 -8.77 -11.21 6.17
N GLY A 40 -8.42 -11.30 4.89
CA GLY A 40 -9.11 -12.12 3.89
C GLY A 40 -8.96 -11.54 2.49
N THR A 41 -9.44 -12.29 1.49
CA THR A 41 -9.47 -11.84 0.09
C THR A 41 -10.80 -12.15 -0.56
N TRP A 42 -11.12 -11.38 -1.59
CA TRP A 42 -12.29 -11.60 -2.43
C TRP A 42 -11.95 -11.15 -3.84
N VAL A 43 -12.26 -12.01 -4.82
CA VAL A 43 -12.12 -11.70 -6.24
C VAL A 43 -13.49 -11.33 -6.76
N ASP A 44 -13.62 -10.09 -7.21
CA ASP A 44 -14.78 -9.67 -7.97
C ASP A 44 -14.62 -10.06 -9.44
N THR A 45 -15.74 -10.44 -10.07
CA THR A 45 -15.79 -10.88 -11.48
C THR A 45 -16.76 -10.05 -12.33
N HIS A 46 -17.33 -8.98 -11.77
CA HIS A 46 -18.13 -8.04 -12.53
C HIS A 46 -17.25 -7.27 -13.52
N ALA A 47 -17.88 -6.82 -14.61
CA ALA A 47 -17.20 -5.98 -15.59
C ALA A 47 -16.85 -4.61 -14.99
N TYR A 48 -15.72 -4.05 -15.41
CA TYR A 48 -15.34 -2.69 -15.02
C TYR A 48 -16.36 -1.66 -15.49
N PRO A 49 -16.56 -0.58 -14.72
CA PRO A 49 -17.69 0.32 -14.90
C PRO A 49 -17.51 1.32 -16.07
N GLY A 50 -16.37 1.31 -16.75
CA GLY A 50 -16.10 2.24 -17.84
C GLY A 50 -14.67 2.17 -18.36
N ARG A 51 -14.17 3.32 -18.81
CA ARG A 51 -12.80 3.49 -19.33
C ARG A 51 -11.74 3.55 -18.23
N PHE A 52 -12.16 3.89 -17.02
CA PHE A 52 -11.36 3.95 -15.81
C PHE A 52 -12.29 3.68 -14.62
N ILE A 53 -11.71 3.36 -13.47
CA ILE A 53 -12.40 3.24 -12.20
C ILE A 53 -12.28 4.58 -11.49
N SER A 54 -13.40 5.28 -11.25
CA SER A 54 -13.39 6.50 -10.45
C SER A 54 -13.29 6.16 -8.95
N ASP A 55 -12.79 7.09 -8.15
CA ASP A 55 -12.71 6.92 -6.70
C ASP A 55 -14.05 6.49 -6.06
N SER A 56 -15.16 7.15 -6.43
CA SER A 56 -16.50 6.79 -5.94
C SER A 56 -16.94 5.36 -6.29
N GLN A 57 -16.44 4.81 -7.41
CA GLN A 57 -16.68 3.41 -7.80
C GLN A 57 -15.80 2.47 -6.96
N LEU A 58 -14.57 2.87 -6.67
CA LEU A 58 -13.69 2.15 -5.76
C LEU A 58 -14.28 2.05 -4.35
N GLN A 59 -14.78 3.16 -3.79
CA GLN A 59 -15.50 3.15 -2.50
C GLN A 59 -16.76 2.26 -2.54
N SER A 60 -17.45 2.22 -3.68
CA SER A 60 -18.60 1.34 -3.86
C SER A 60 -18.19 -0.14 -3.90
N GLU A 61 -17.01 -0.45 -4.45
CA GLU A 61 -16.42 -1.78 -4.44
C GLU A 61 -16.09 -2.23 -3.02
N VAL A 62 -15.44 -1.37 -2.23
CA VAL A 62 -15.14 -1.65 -0.82
C VAL A 62 -16.43 -1.95 -0.04
N LYS A 63 -17.48 -1.15 -0.21
CA LYS A 63 -18.80 -1.40 0.41
C LYS A 63 -19.40 -2.74 -0.03
N ARG A 64 -19.23 -3.11 -1.31
CA ARG A 64 -19.70 -4.40 -1.84
C ARG A 64 -18.91 -5.56 -1.24
N ALA A 65 -17.59 -5.46 -1.16
CA ALA A 65 -16.73 -6.45 -0.53
C ALA A 65 -17.12 -6.68 0.94
N MET A 66 -17.28 -5.59 1.71
CA MET A 66 -17.74 -5.63 3.10
C MET A 66 -19.07 -6.38 3.24
N LYS A 67 -20.06 -6.05 2.41
CA LYS A 67 -21.36 -6.72 2.43
C LYS A 67 -21.27 -8.19 2.04
N THR A 68 -20.50 -8.52 1.01
CA THR A 68 -20.39 -9.87 0.43
C THR A 68 -19.62 -10.83 1.33
N LYS A 69 -18.61 -10.31 2.02
CA LYS A 69 -17.72 -11.10 2.88
C LYS A 69 -18.03 -10.96 4.37
N HIS A 70 -19.02 -10.15 4.72
CA HIS A 70 -19.33 -9.78 6.10
C HIS A 70 -18.13 -9.17 6.84
N TRP A 71 -17.27 -8.44 6.11
CA TRP A 71 -16.16 -7.71 6.70
C TRP A 71 -16.64 -6.40 7.31
N THR A 72 -16.05 -6.01 8.43
CA THR A 72 -16.38 -4.79 9.16
C THR A 72 -15.26 -3.76 8.99
N SER A 73 -15.61 -2.47 8.99
CA SER A 73 -14.61 -1.40 9.04
C SER A 73 -14.25 -1.06 10.48
N SER A 74 -12.99 -0.68 10.69
CA SER A 74 -12.48 -0.12 11.94
C SER A 74 -11.14 0.53 11.66
N LEU A 75 -10.60 1.30 12.62
CA LEU A 75 -9.24 1.83 12.52
C LEU A 75 -8.15 0.74 12.49
N GLN A 76 -8.52 -0.52 12.74
CA GLN A 76 -7.62 -1.67 12.68
C GLN A 76 -7.73 -2.42 11.34
N HIS A 77 -8.60 -2.00 10.42
CA HIS A 77 -8.82 -2.67 9.14
C HIS A 77 -8.67 -1.69 7.98
N ALA A 78 -7.94 -2.08 6.95
CA ALA A 78 -7.83 -1.37 5.68
C ALA A 78 -8.17 -2.31 4.51
N PHE A 79 -8.80 -1.76 3.46
CA PHE A 79 -9.22 -2.50 2.28
C PHE A 79 -8.37 -2.11 1.07
N PHE A 80 -7.45 -2.99 0.65
CA PHE A 80 -6.62 -2.76 -0.52
C PHE A 80 -7.30 -3.35 -1.76
N VAL A 81 -7.54 -2.52 -2.77
CA VAL A 81 -8.28 -2.89 -3.98
C VAL A 81 -7.34 -2.91 -5.18
N PHE A 82 -7.19 -4.09 -5.78
CA PHE A 82 -6.29 -4.36 -6.90
C PHE A 82 -7.11 -4.64 -8.17
N PRO A 83 -7.23 -3.69 -9.11
CA PRO A 83 -7.72 -3.98 -10.45
C PRO A 83 -6.79 -4.93 -11.21
N VAL A 84 -7.26 -5.53 -12.30
CA VAL A 84 -6.34 -6.18 -13.25
C VAL A 84 -5.38 -5.16 -13.83
N ALA A 85 -4.18 -5.62 -14.15
CA ALA A 85 -3.15 -4.84 -14.83
C ALA A 85 -3.71 -4.05 -16.01
N SER A 86 -3.21 -2.82 -16.17
CA SER A 86 -3.63 -1.87 -17.19
C SER A 86 -5.01 -1.21 -17.01
N GLU A 87 -5.77 -1.53 -15.95
CA GLU A 87 -7.01 -0.80 -15.64
C GLU A 87 -6.70 0.44 -14.77
N PRO A 88 -6.90 1.67 -15.29
CA PRO A 88 -6.60 2.87 -14.55
C PRO A 88 -7.64 3.19 -13.49
N ILE A 89 -7.16 3.69 -12.35
CA ILE A 89 -7.96 4.34 -11.32
C ILE A 89 -7.77 5.85 -11.46
N CYS A 90 -8.84 6.62 -11.38
CA CYS A 90 -8.76 8.08 -11.33
C CYS A 90 -9.35 8.60 -10.02
N SER A 91 -8.58 9.43 -9.31
CA SER A 91 -9.00 10.04 -8.04
C SER A 91 -10.05 11.14 -8.26
N ASP A 92 -10.23 11.59 -9.50
CA ASP A 92 -11.26 12.53 -9.90
C ASP A 92 -12.33 11.92 -10.81
N SER A 93 -13.51 12.52 -10.81
CA SER A 93 -14.62 12.07 -11.68
C SER A 93 -14.42 12.45 -13.16
N ALA A 94 -13.54 13.40 -13.45
CA ALA A 94 -13.25 13.86 -14.82
C ALA A 94 -12.23 12.96 -15.54
N GLY A 95 -11.51 12.09 -14.83
CA GLY A 95 -10.43 11.28 -15.39
C GLY A 95 -9.22 12.12 -15.79
N SER A 96 -8.96 13.22 -15.08
CA SER A 96 -7.80 14.08 -15.28
C SER A 96 -6.65 13.75 -14.32
N GLN A 97 -6.97 13.11 -13.19
CA GLN A 97 -5.99 12.65 -12.19
C GLN A 97 -6.06 11.14 -12.11
N CYS A 98 -5.22 10.47 -12.90
CA CYS A 98 -5.27 9.01 -13.05
C CYS A 98 -3.94 8.35 -12.73
N SER A 99 -4.02 7.13 -12.23
CA SER A 99 -2.90 6.26 -11.98
C SER A 99 -2.07 6.02 -13.24
N GLY A 100 -0.75 5.89 -13.09
CA GLY A 100 0.20 5.72 -14.19
C GLY A 100 0.59 7.02 -14.89
N SER A 101 -0.09 8.15 -14.59
CA SER A 101 0.31 9.48 -15.04
C SER A 101 0.42 10.51 -13.91
N SER A 102 -0.47 10.43 -12.92
CA SER A 102 -0.53 11.38 -11.80
C SER A 102 -0.01 10.79 -10.49
N PHE A 103 -0.25 9.50 -10.26
CA PHE A 103 0.14 8.78 -9.04
C PHE A 103 0.30 7.29 -9.31
N CYS A 104 0.78 6.56 -8.30
CA CYS A 104 1.08 5.13 -8.36
C CYS A 104 0.08 4.28 -7.63
N ALA A 105 -0.23 4.71 -6.42
CA ALA A 105 -1.32 4.27 -5.60
C ALA A 105 -1.77 5.48 -4.79
N TYR A 106 -2.79 5.28 -3.97
CA TYR A 106 -3.11 6.16 -2.86
C TYR A 106 -3.92 5.37 -1.86
N HIS A 107 -3.89 5.79 -0.61
CA HIS A 107 -4.87 5.43 0.38
C HIS A 107 -5.73 6.64 0.75
N ASP A 108 -6.95 6.36 1.20
CA ASP A 108 -7.90 7.37 1.62
C ASP A 108 -8.94 6.74 2.55
N THR A 109 -9.86 7.55 3.06
CA THR A 109 -10.91 7.15 3.98
C THR A 109 -12.27 7.68 3.55
N PHE A 110 -13.31 6.93 3.85
CA PHE A 110 -14.69 7.42 3.71
C PHE A 110 -15.57 6.99 4.87
N GLY A 111 -16.68 7.71 5.03
CA GLY A 111 -17.52 7.56 6.22
C GLY A 111 -16.73 7.96 7.47
N ASN A 112 -16.82 7.16 8.53
CA ASN A 112 -16.15 7.49 9.79
C ASN A 112 -14.85 6.70 10.03
N ASN A 113 -14.65 5.56 9.35
CA ASN A 113 -13.57 4.63 9.66
C ASN A 113 -13.29 3.58 8.57
N VAL A 114 -13.70 3.83 7.32
CA VAL A 114 -13.41 2.89 6.22
C VAL A 114 -12.15 3.34 5.52
N ILE A 115 -11.04 2.68 5.82
CA ILE A 115 -9.73 2.95 5.25
C ILE A 115 -9.56 2.05 4.03
N TYR A 116 -9.13 2.59 2.89
CA TYR A 116 -8.91 1.81 1.68
C TYR A 116 -7.70 2.32 0.90
N ALA A 117 -7.16 1.45 0.05
CA ALA A 117 -6.08 1.81 -0.86
C ALA A 117 -6.40 1.38 -2.29
N ALA A 118 -6.10 2.27 -3.23
CA ALA A 118 -6.20 2.07 -4.66
C ALA A 118 -4.87 1.54 -5.20
N MET A 119 -4.86 0.28 -5.65
CA MET A 119 -3.62 -0.42 -6.04
C MET A 119 -3.60 -0.80 -7.53
N PRO A 120 -3.49 0.18 -8.46
CA PRO A 120 -3.45 -0.11 -9.88
C PRO A 120 -2.07 -0.64 -10.30
N ASP A 121 -2.03 -1.73 -11.08
CA ASP A 121 -0.80 -2.21 -11.70
C ASP A 121 -0.56 -1.51 -13.05
N LEU A 122 0.02 -0.31 -12.96
CA LEU A 122 0.34 0.56 -14.11
C LEU A 122 1.82 0.97 -14.19
N ARG A 123 2.71 0.13 -13.66
CA ARG A 123 4.18 0.25 -13.76
C ARG A 123 4.77 1.54 -13.21
N CYS A 124 4.46 1.85 -11.95
CA CYS A 124 5.29 2.80 -11.20
C CYS A 124 6.72 2.32 -10.98
N GLY A 125 6.91 1.01 -11.06
CA GLY A 125 8.20 0.38 -11.27
C GLY A 125 8.96 0.21 -9.97
N THR A 126 9.45 -1.00 -9.76
CA THR A 126 10.44 -1.32 -8.73
C THR A 126 11.78 -1.64 -9.40
N PRO A 127 12.95 -1.35 -8.78
CA PRO A 127 14.25 -1.60 -9.40
C PRO A 127 14.51 -3.06 -9.77
N THR A 128 13.92 -4.00 -9.03
CA THR A 128 14.13 -5.44 -9.22
C THR A 128 12.89 -6.26 -8.92
N SER A 129 12.90 -7.52 -9.33
CA SER A 129 11.81 -8.48 -9.09
C SER A 129 12.36 -9.74 -8.41
N PRO A 130 12.60 -9.71 -7.08
CA PRO A 130 13.21 -10.84 -6.36
C PRO A 130 12.41 -12.14 -6.44
N ASN A 131 11.10 -12.07 -6.73
CA ASN A 131 10.22 -13.23 -6.90
C ASN A 131 9.88 -13.55 -8.36
N ASN A 132 10.57 -12.96 -9.34
CA ASN A 132 10.35 -13.15 -10.78
C ASN A 132 8.88 -12.92 -11.20
N ASN A 133 8.24 -11.90 -10.62
CA ASN A 133 6.89 -11.45 -10.97
C ASN A 133 6.82 -9.92 -10.90
N PRO A 134 7.31 -9.22 -11.94
CA PRO A 134 7.42 -7.76 -11.92
C PRO A 134 6.10 -7.04 -11.65
N GLU A 135 4.99 -7.57 -12.17
CA GLU A 135 3.64 -7.03 -11.96
C GLU A 135 3.27 -7.02 -10.47
N ALA A 136 3.46 -8.14 -9.78
CA ALA A 136 3.16 -8.22 -8.35
C ALA A 136 4.13 -7.39 -7.50
N GLU A 137 5.40 -7.30 -7.90
CA GLU A 137 6.39 -6.52 -7.16
C GLU A 137 6.10 -5.01 -7.26
N ASN A 138 5.61 -4.52 -8.40
CA ASN A 138 5.19 -3.12 -8.54
C ASN A 138 4.11 -2.74 -7.52
N VAL A 139 3.08 -3.58 -7.37
CA VAL A 139 1.98 -3.30 -6.43
C VAL A 139 2.32 -3.68 -4.98
N ILE A 140 3.34 -4.52 -4.75
CA ILE A 140 3.90 -4.75 -3.41
C ILE A 140 4.69 -3.54 -2.94
N ASP A 141 5.48 -2.93 -3.81
CA ASP A 141 6.22 -1.72 -3.51
C ASP A 141 5.26 -0.57 -3.12
N SER A 142 4.34 -0.21 -4.02
CA SER A 142 3.31 0.78 -3.70
C SER A 142 2.41 0.32 -2.54
N GLY A 143 2.14 -0.97 -2.41
CA GLY A 143 1.32 -1.51 -1.31
C GLY A 143 2.02 -1.40 0.04
N SER A 144 3.35 -1.48 0.07
CA SER A 144 4.17 -1.21 1.25
C SER A 144 4.03 0.25 1.67
N HIS A 145 4.19 1.17 0.71
CA HIS A 145 4.03 2.61 0.91
C HIS A 145 2.65 2.94 1.50
N GLU A 146 1.57 2.57 0.80
CA GLU A 146 0.21 2.88 1.25
C GLU A 146 -0.14 2.21 2.59
N LEU A 147 0.45 1.04 2.88
CA LEU A 147 0.26 0.40 4.18
C LEU A 147 1.01 1.12 5.29
N MET A 148 2.25 1.57 5.06
CA MET A 148 3.02 2.36 6.03
C MET A 148 2.27 3.64 6.37
N GLU A 149 1.78 4.35 5.36
CA GLU A 149 1.03 5.60 5.53
C GLU A 149 -0.30 5.36 6.25
N ALA A 150 -1.13 4.42 5.79
CA ALA A 150 -2.40 4.10 6.44
C ALA A 150 -2.23 3.60 7.89
N MET A 151 -1.07 3.03 8.25
CA MET A 151 -0.77 2.63 9.62
C MET A 151 -0.40 3.82 10.52
N THR A 152 0.24 4.85 9.95
CA THR A 152 0.66 6.04 10.70
C THR A 152 -0.38 7.17 10.66
N ASP A 153 -1.20 7.25 9.62
CA ASP A 153 -2.26 8.23 9.48
C ASP A 153 -3.53 7.67 8.80
N PRO A 154 -4.24 6.72 9.46
CA PRO A 154 -5.37 6.00 8.86
C PRO A 154 -6.54 6.89 8.42
N LEU A 155 -6.67 8.10 8.97
CA LEU A 155 -7.78 9.02 8.71
C LEU A 155 -7.33 10.34 8.06
N LEU A 156 -6.09 10.39 7.57
CA LEU A 156 -5.49 11.58 6.94
C LEU A 156 -5.54 12.83 7.84
N ASN A 157 -5.37 12.63 9.15
CA ASN A 157 -5.43 13.69 10.16
C ASN A 157 -4.48 13.48 11.36
N ALA A 158 -3.46 12.64 11.20
CA ALA A 158 -2.48 12.30 12.22
C ALA A 158 -1.05 12.62 11.75
N TRP A 159 -0.27 11.62 11.33
CA TRP A 159 1.15 11.77 11.02
C TRP A 159 1.39 12.19 9.57
N THR A 160 1.18 13.48 9.31
CA THR A 160 1.48 14.13 8.03
C THR A 160 2.25 15.44 8.23
N SER A 161 3.01 15.85 7.22
CA SER A 161 3.80 17.08 7.20
C SER A 161 3.40 17.97 6.02
N ASN A 162 3.17 19.25 6.27
CA ASN A 162 2.87 20.22 5.21
C ASN A 162 3.95 20.31 4.11
N SER A 163 5.19 19.94 4.42
CA SER A 163 6.31 20.02 3.46
C SER A 163 6.72 18.67 2.86
N LEU A 164 6.46 17.56 3.56
CA LEU A 164 6.92 16.24 3.15
C LEU A 164 5.78 15.29 2.78
N GLY A 165 4.54 15.60 3.14
CA GLY A 165 3.44 14.66 3.08
C GLY A 165 3.50 13.65 4.23
N GLU A 166 3.06 12.43 3.96
CA GLU A 166 3.10 11.31 4.89
C GLU A 166 4.49 10.65 4.93
N ILE A 167 4.61 9.49 5.58
CA ILE A 167 5.89 8.84 5.82
C ILE A 167 6.56 8.31 4.54
N GLY A 168 5.78 7.87 3.56
CA GLY A 168 6.27 7.27 2.33
C GLY A 168 6.55 8.30 1.25
N ASP A 169 5.76 9.37 1.21
CA ASP A 169 5.87 10.49 0.26
C ASP A 169 7.31 11.01 0.02
N PRO A 170 8.09 11.43 1.03
CA PRO A 170 9.43 11.99 0.81
C PRO A 170 10.45 10.96 0.30
N CYS A 171 10.10 9.67 0.37
CA CYS A 171 10.96 8.55 0.01
C CYS A 171 10.48 7.81 -1.23
N SER A 172 9.45 8.35 -1.90
CA SER A 172 8.98 7.80 -3.17
C SER A 172 10.13 7.64 -4.14
N THR A 173 10.28 6.42 -4.68
CA THR A 173 11.37 6.01 -5.58
C THR A 173 12.79 5.96 -4.97
N SER A 174 12.94 6.09 -3.65
CA SER A 174 14.20 5.85 -2.94
C SER A 174 14.36 4.37 -2.63
N TYR A 175 15.41 3.76 -3.15
CA TYR A 175 15.73 2.35 -2.91
C TYR A 175 17.23 2.21 -2.59
N PRO A 176 17.62 1.29 -1.71
CA PRO A 176 19.01 0.91 -1.61
C PRO A 176 19.47 0.19 -2.89
N SER A 177 20.78 -0.02 -3.00
CA SER A 177 21.32 -0.87 -4.07
C SER A 177 20.77 -2.30 -3.94
N PRO A 178 20.31 -2.93 -5.04
CA PRO A 178 19.80 -4.29 -5.03
C PRO A 178 20.75 -5.25 -4.32
N ASN A 179 20.23 -6.03 -3.37
CA ASN A 179 21.06 -6.93 -2.58
C ASN A 179 21.08 -8.34 -3.20
N PRO A 180 22.21 -8.84 -3.72
CA PRO A 180 22.29 -10.17 -4.30
C PRO A 180 21.95 -11.28 -3.30
N ALA A 181 22.17 -11.06 -1.99
CA ALA A 181 21.80 -12.03 -0.96
C ALA A 181 20.28 -12.19 -0.81
N TYR A 182 19.50 -11.19 -1.25
CA TYR A 182 18.04 -11.17 -1.24
C TYR A 182 17.45 -11.28 -2.65
N ASN A 183 18.18 -11.91 -3.58
CA ASN A 183 17.78 -12.03 -4.99
C ASN A 183 17.45 -10.69 -5.66
N GLY A 184 18.11 -9.61 -5.23
CA GLY A 184 17.87 -8.26 -5.70
C GLY A 184 16.93 -7.45 -4.80
N GLY A 185 16.18 -8.07 -3.89
CA GLY A 185 15.35 -7.38 -2.88
C GLY A 185 16.16 -6.62 -1.84
N ASP A 186 15.47 -5.97 -0.92
CA ASP A 186 16.07 -5.09 0.09
C ASP A 186 15.54 -5.31 1.51
N ILE A 187 14.34 -5.88 1.64
CA ILE A 187 13.77 -6.35 2.90
C ILE A 187 13.53 -7.85 2.88
N THR A 188 13.44 -8.42 4.09
CA THR A 188 13.02 -9.81 4.30
C THR A 188 11.79 -9.85 5.19
N GLY A 189 10.75 -10.57 4.80
CA GLY A 189 9.61 -10.87 5.65
C GLY A 189 9.43 -12.38 5.73
N ASN A 190 9.50 -12.96 6.93
CA ASN A 190 9.36 -14.41 7.15
C ASN A 190 10.27 -15.28 6.23
N GLY A 191 11.48 -14.79 5.94
CA GLY A 191 12.44 -15.46 5.05
C GLY A 191 12.20 -15.29 3.55
N HIS A 192 11.15 -14.57 3.14
CA HIS A 192 10.91 -14.17 1.76
C HIS A 192 11.48 -12.77 1.48
N PHE A 193 11.90 -12.54 0.24
CA PHE A 193 12.52 -11.29 -0.18
C PHE A 193 11.54 -10.44 -0.96
N TYR A 194 11.60 -9.13 -0.75
CA TYR A 194 10.81 -8.11 -1.44
C TYR A 194 11.71 -6.92 -1.77
N MET A 195 11.36 -6.14 -2.79
CA MET A 195 11.96 -4.84 -3.07
C MET A 195 10.89 -3.78 -2.83
N VAL A 196 11.09 -2.92 -1.85
CA VAL A 196 10.16 -1.85 -1.48
C VAL A 196 10.91 -0.54 -1.32
N GLN A 197 10.26 0.59 -1.53
CA GLN A 197 10.88 1.87 -1.27
C GLN A 197 11.26 2.02 0.21
N GLU A 198 12.23 2.87 0.47
CA GLU A 198 12.52 3.36 1.80
C GLU A 198 11.36 4.21 2.34
N GLU A 199 11.35 4.39 3.66
CA GLU A 199 10.33 5.16 4.38
C GLU A 199 11.01 6.21 5.26
N TRP A 200 10.33 7.31 5.55
CA TRP A 200 10.90 8.35 6.39
C TRP A 200 11.10 7.85 7.83
N SER A 201 12.34 7.72 8.25
CA SER A 201 12.72 7.30 9.61
C SER A 201 13.13 8.52 10.42
N ASN A 202 12.37 8.85 11.47
CA ASN A 202 12.70 9.95 12.39
C ASN A 202 14.07 9.74 13.07
N ALA A 203 14.43 8.48 13.35
CA ALA A 203 15.72 8.11 13.92
C ALA A 203 16.89 8.33 12.95
N ALA A 204 16.69 8.08 11.65
CA ALA A 204 17.70 8.32 10.62
C ALA A 204 17.73 9.79 10.15
N GLY A 205 16.62 10.53 10.31
CA GLY A 205 16.44 11.87 9.75
C GLY A 205 16.32 11.87 8.22
N GLY A 206 15.80 10.79 7.63
CA GLY A 206 15.73 10.59 6.20
C GLY A 206 15.17 9.22 5.81
N CYS A 207 15.19 8.92 4.51
CA CYS A 207 14.75 7.64 3.95
C CYS A 207 15.64 6.50 4.42
N SER A 208 15.00 5.44 4.91
CA SER A 208 15.66 4.25 5.45
C SER A 208 14.73 3.04 5.35
N LEU A 209 15.29 1.83 5.41
CA LEU A 209 14.54 0.57 5.60
C LEU A 209 14.39 0.18 7.09
N LYS A 210 14.81 1.05 8.02
CA LYS A 210 14.74 0.85 9.48
C LYS A 210 14.81 2.15 10.28
#